data_AF-A0A067BUA9-F1
#
_entry.id   AF-A0A067BUA9-F1
#
_cell.length_a   1.000
_cell.length_b   1.000
_cell.length_c   1.000
_cell.angle_alpha   90.00
_cell.angle_beta   90.00
_cell.angle_gamma   90.00
#
_symmetry.space_group_name_H-M   'P 1'
#
loop_
_entity.id
_entity.type
_entity.pdbx_description
1 polymer ?
#
loop_
_entity_poly.entity_id
_entity_poly.type
_entity_poly.pdbx_seq_one_letter_code
_entity_poly.pdbx_strand_id
1 'polypeptide(L)'
;MADETHSHERPERVRPRRLEPDTTAYLLEVKTSLLESLGDDGDDTKSILLWNVLEELAPRIASAASDRHACEIVEVLVEHMSPRQLSFFVHKMEGYYSHLWTNRYSSHVLQRILSKVGAIVQAEVDGSLETTEDDDERSKNVPTMATLIVAMCTEVKDEWITLVNDVSASHVLRGVLCALAGRAPVAEKRGKKGKHGAVKFENLPKKR
;
A
#
# COMPACT_ATOMS: atom_id res chain seq x y z
N MET A 1 -28.28 34.92 8.25
CA MET A 1 -27.05 34.10 8.37
C MET A 1 -27.36 33.02 9.37
N ALA A 2 -27.72 31.83 8.90
CA ALA A 2 -27.82 30.67 9.77
C ALA A 2 -26.40 30.18 10.01
N ASP A 3 -26.02 30.14 11.28
CA ASP A 3 -24.79 29.54 11.78
C ASP A 3 -24.92 28.02 11.61
N GLU A 4 -24.42 27.49 10.51
CA GLU A 4 -24.31 26.04 10.33
C GLU A 4 -23.17 25.57 11.23
N THR A 5 -23.51 25.22 12.47
CA THR A 5 -22.69 24.39 13.33
C THR A 5 -22.48 23.06 12.61
N HIS A 6 -21.45 22.96 11.77
CA HIS A 6 -20.93 21.69 11.29
C HIS A 6 -20.50 20.92 12.55
N SER A 7 -21.32 19.96 12.97
CA SER A 7 -20.88 18.99 13.95
C SER A 7 -19.63 18.32 13.36
N HIS A 8 -18.47 18.54 13.98
CA HIS A 8 -17.23 17.83 13.65
C HIS A 8 -17.33 16.37 14.13
N GLU A 9 -18.40 15.67 13.77
CA GLU A 9 -18.52 14.24 13.99
C GLU A 9 -17.56 13.54 13.04
N ARG A 10 -16.74 12.65 13.61
CA ARG A 10 -15.83 11.84 12.80
C ARG A 10 -16.68 10.97 11.87
N PRO A 11 -16.42 11.00 10.55
CA PRO A 11 -17.20 10.21 9.63
C PRO A 11 -17.09 8.72 9.94
N GLU A 12 -18.17 8.01 9.65
CA GLU A 12 -18.26 6.57 9.87
C GLU A 12 -17.28 5.85 8.94
N ARG A 13 -16.35 5.09 9.54
CA ARG A 13 -15.32 4.35 8.78
C ARG A 13 -15.79 2.94 8.52
N VAL A 14 -15.90 2.57 7.25
CA VAL A 14 -16.12 1.18 6.82
C VAL A 14 -14.90 0.36 7.21
N ARG A 15 -15.11 -0.71 7.99
CA ARG A 15 -14.04 -1.62 8.43
C ARG A 15 -14.11 -2.93 7.65
N PRO A 16 -12.98 -3.48 7.21
CA PRO A 16 -12.96 -4.80 6.59
C PRO A 16 -13.34 -5.86 7.63
N ARG A 17 -13.81 -7.02 7.15
CA ARG A 17 -14.11 -8.16 8.03
C ARG A 17 -12.85 -8.62 8.75
N ARG A 18 -13.02 -9.29 9.89
CA ARG A 18 -11.89 -9.91 10.59
C ARG A 18 -11.28 -10.99 9.69
N LEU A 19 -9.95 -11.02 9.62
CA LEU A 19 -9.23 -12.07 8.91
C LEU A 19 -9.42 -13.43 9.60
N GLU A 20 -9.62 -14.47 8.79
CA GLU A 20 -9.74 -15.84 9.28
C GLU A 20 -8.36 -16.38 9.68
N PRO A 21 -8.23 -17.11 10.81
CA PRO A 21 -6.95 -17.68 11.25
C PRO A 21 -6.27 -18.54 10.18
N ASP A 22 -7.06 -19.29 9.41
CA ASP A 22 -6.57 -20.15 8.32
C ASP A 22 -5.91 -19.32 7.21
N THR A 23 -6.42 -18.12 6.93
CA THR A 23 -5.77 -17.20 5.97
C THR A 23 -4.42 -16.71 6.50
N THR A 24 -4.29 -16.44 7.80
CA THR A 24 -2.99 -16.06 8.38
C THR A 24 -1.97 -17.20 8.28
N ALA A 25 -2.40 -18.44 8.55
CA ALA A 25 -1.54 -19.62 8.43
C ALA A 25 -1.09 -19.83 6.98
N TYR A 26 -2.02 -19.76 6.03
CA TYR A 26 -1.72 -19.81 4.59
C TYR A 26 -0.70 -18.74 4.18
N LEU A 27 -0.90 -17.47 4.58
CA LEU A 27 0.04 -16.40 4.23
C LEU A 27 1.44 -16.63 4.82
N LEU A 28 1.54 -17.29 5.98
CA LEU A 28 2.83 -17.65 6.57
C LEU A 28 3.56 -18.72 5.75
N GLU A 29 2.85 -19.74 5.28
CA GLU A 29 3.38 -20.76 4.37
C GLU A 29 3.85 -20.13 3.06
N VAL A 30 3.02 -19.27 2.46
CA VAL A 30 3.37 -18.52 1.25
C VAL A 30 4.63 -17.69 1.44
N LYS A 31 4.74 -16.92 2.54
CA LYS A 31 5.95 -16.15 2.83
C LYS A 31 7.18 -17.04 2.95
N THR A 32 7.04 -18.20 3.57
CA THR A 32 8.16 -19.14 3.74
C THR A 32 8.63 -19.64 2.38
N SER A 33 7.69 -20.14 1.55
CA SER A 33 7.98 -20.59 0.19
C SER A 33 8.58 -19.47 -0.68
N LEU A 34 8.04 -18.25 -0.61
CA LEU A 34 8.56 -17.08 -1.33
C LEU A 34 10.00 -16.75 -0.93
N LEU A 35 10.34 -16.86 0.35
CA LEU A 35 11.70 -16.56 0.83
C LEU A 35 12.68 -17.68 0.51
N GLU A 36 12.23 -18.94 0.49
CA GLU A 36 13.04 -20.09 0.07
C GLU A 36 13.36 -20.04 -1.43
N SER A 37 12.40 -19.60 -2.26
CA SER A 37 12.58 -19.48 -3.71
C SER A 37 13.55 -18.36 -4.12
N LEU A 38 13.94 -17.46 -3.20
CA LEU A 38 14.91 -16.38 -3.47
C LEU A 38 16.32 -16.89 -3.82
N GLY A 39 16.61 -18.17 -3.60
CA GLY A 39 17.92 -18.77 -3.84
C GLY A 39 18.06 -19.62 -5.10
N ASP A 40 16.97 -20.08 -5.72
CA ASP A 40 17.03 -21.17 -6.72
C ASP A 40 16.03 -21.03 -7.89
N ASP A 41 14.99 -20.20 -7.77
CA ASP A 41 13.96 -20.04 -8.82
C ASP A 41 14.11 -18.73 -9.61
N GLY A 42 13.83 -18.79 -10.92
CA GLY A 42 13.74 -17.61 -11.79
C GLY A 42 12.64 -16.64 -11.34
N ASP A 43 12.81 -15.34 -11.64
CA ASP A 43 11.88 -14.26 -11.25
C ASP A 43 10.43 -14.51 -11.70
N ASP A 44 10.24 -15.28 -12.78
CA ASP A 44 8.94 -15.66 -13.33
C ASP A 44 8.12 -16.57 -12.38
N THR A 45 8.74 -17.61 -11.80
CA THR A 45 8.03 -18.52 -10.87
C THR A 45 7.50 -17.77 -9.66
N LYS A 46 8.33 -16.86 -9.13
CA LYS A 46 7.97 -15.97 -8.02
C LYS A 46 6.82 -15.03 -8.40
N SER A 47 6.87 -14.46 -9.60
CA SER A 47 5.80 -13.60 -10.10
C SER A 47 4.46 -14.36 -10.18
N ILE A 48 4.46 -15.57 -10.74
CA ILE A 48 3.27 -16.41 -10.86
C ILE A 48 2.70 -16.78 -9.48
N LEU A 49 3.56 -17.18 -8.54
CA LEU A 49 3.17 -17.49 -7.16
C LEU A 49 2.45 -16.28 -6.52
N LEU A 50 3.04 -15.09 -6.62
CA LEU A 50 2.46 -13.87 -6.04
C LEU A 50 1.10 -13.55 -6.64
N TRP A 51 0.93 -13.70 -7.95
CA TRP A 51 -0.38 -13.49 -8.58
C TRP A 51 -1.45 -14.45 -8.05
N ASN A 52 -1.14 -15.73 -7.90
CA ASN A 52 -2.07 -16.72 -7.36
C ASN A 52 -2.51 -16.34 -5.94
N VAL A 53 -1.55 -15.93 -5.10
CA VAL A 53 -1.81 -15.48 -3.74
C VAL A 53 -2.67 -14.22 -3.73
N LEU A 54 -2.39 -13.25 -4.61
CA LEU A 54 -3.13 -12.00 -4.69
C LEU A 54 -4.60 -12.21 -5.07
N GLU A 55 -4.87 -13.09 -6.04
CA GLU A 55 -6.24 -13.40 -6.47
C GLU A 55 -7.02 -14.14 -5.38
N GLU A 56 -6.39 -15.08 -4.68
CA GLU A 56 -6.99 -15.77 -3.54
C GLU A 56 -7.26 -14.82 -2.36
N LEU A 57 -6.34 -13.89 -2.12
CA LEU A 57 -6.45 -12.92 -1.04
C LEU A 57 -7.39 -11.76 -1.38
N ALA A 58 -7.71 -11.52 -2.66
CA ALA A 58 -8.48 -10.37 -3.15
C ALA A 58 -9.66 -9.94 -2.27
N PRO A 59 -10.59 -10.82 -1.84
CA PRO A 59 -11.73 -10.40 -1.00
C PRO A 59 -11.35 -10.02 0.44
N ARG A 60 -10.10 -10.26 0.85
CA ARG A 60 -9.57 -10.16 2.22
C ARG A 60 -8.31 -9.30 2.30
N ILE A 61 -7.89 -8.63 1.22
CA ILE A 61 -6.66 -7.82 1.21
C ILE A 61 -6.68 -6.75 2.29
N ALA A 62 -7.78 -5.98 2.41
CA ALA A 62 -7.91 -4.97 3.46
C ALA A 62 -7.89 -5.59 4.86
N SER A 63 -8.55 -6.74 5.05
CA SER A 63 -8.52 -7.51 6.30
C SER A 63 -7.10 -7.93 6.67
N ALA A 64 -6.34 -8.46 5.71
CA ALA A 64 -4.98 -8.94 5.92
C ALA A 64 -3.99 -7.82 6.22
N ALA A 65 -4.10 -6.69 5.51
CA ALA A 65 -3.28 -5.52 5.79
C ALA A 65 -3.55 -4.93 7.19
N SER A 66 -4.79 -5.04 7.69
CA SER A 66 -5.22 -4.51 8.99
C SER A 66 -5.07 -5.49 10.16
N ASP A 67 -4.66 -6.73 9.92
CA ASP A 67 -4.50 -7.76 10.95
C ASP A 67 -3.14 -7.69 11.64
N ARG A 68 -3.11 -7.93 12.96
CA ARG A 68 -1.90 -7.84 13.79
C ARG A 68 -0.79 -8.81 13.37
N HIS A 69 -1.17 -10.00 12.91
CA HIS A 69 -0.23 -11.08 12.63
C HIS A 69 0.07 -11.15 11.14
N ALA A 70 -0.92 -10.88 10.29
CA ALA A 70 -0.74 -10.92 8.85
C ALA A 70 -0.06 -9.65 8.29
N CYS A 71 -0.13 -8.49 8.95
CA CYS A 71 0.43 -7.25 8.37
C CYS A 71 1.92 -7.34 8.05
N GLU A 72 2.73 -7.93 8.94
CA GLU A 72 4.17 -8.11 8.71
C GLU A 72 4.46 -9.09 7.56
N ILE A 73 3.58 -10.06 7.35
CA ILE A 73 3.66 -11.00 6.24
C ILE A 73 3.34 -10.27 4.93
N VAL A 74 2.26 -9.50 4.93
CA VAL A 74 1.84 -8.66 3.80
C VAL A 74 2.92 -7.65 3.41
N GLU A 75 3.58 -7.01 4.38
CA GLU A 75 4.71 -6.10 4.08
C GLU A 75 5.83 -6.82 3.32
N VAL A 76 6.15 -8.07 3.67
CA VAL A 76 7.15 -8.87 2.94
C VAL A 76 6.66 -9.15 1.51
N LEU A 77 5.40 -9.56 1.33
CA LEU A 77 4.85 -9.80 0.00
C LEU A 77 4.91 -8.53 -0.87
N VAL A 78 4.54 -7.37 -0.31
CA VAL A 78 4.59 -6.06 -0.98
C VAL A 78 6.00 -5.71 -1.46
N GLU A 79 7.05 -6.11 -0.75
CA GLU A 79 8.43 -5.86 -1.19
C GLU A 79 8.78 -6.58 -2.49
N HIS A 80 8.10 -7.68 -2.78
CA HIS A 80 8.38 -8.59 -3.87
C HIS A 80 7.41 -8.48 -5.06
N MET A 81 6.32 -7.72 -4.92
CA MET A 81 5.33 -7.52 -5.98
C MET A 81 5.87 -6.72 -7.16
N SER A 82 5.47 -7.11 -8.37
CA SER A 82 5.62 -6.29 -9.58
C SER A 82 4.77 -5.01 -9.48
N PRO A 83 5.02 -3.98 -10.29
CA PRO A 83 4.17 -2.78 -10.33
C PRO A 83 2.69 -3.08 -10.59
N ARG A 84 2.38 -4.07 -11.44
CA ARG A 84 1.01 -4.48 -11.76
C ARG A 84 0.35 -5.23 -10.61
N GLN A 85 1.09 -6.14 -9.98
CA GLN A 85 0.65 -6.82 -8.76
C GLN A 85 0.36 -5.84 -7.62
N LEU A 86 1.23 -4.84 -7.44
CA LEU A 86 1.03 -3.81 -6.43
C LEU A 86 -0.19 -2.94 -6.73
N SER A 87 -0.41 -2.60 -8.01
CA SER A 87 -1.62 -1.88 -8.44
C SER A 87 -2.88 -2.69 -8.17
N PHE A 88 -2.89 -4.00 -8.45
CA PHE A 88 -3.99 -4.89 -8.11
C PHE A 88 -4.25 -4.89 -6.59
N PHE A 89 -3.18 -5.01 -5.80
CA PHE A 89 -3.27 -5.01 -4.34
C PHE A 89 -3.88 -3.73 -3.78
N VAL A 90 -3.45 -2.57 -4.30
CA VAL A 90 -4.01 -1.26 -3.93
C VAL A 90 -5.47 -1.14 -4.37
N HIS A 91 -5.81 -1.56 -5.58
CA HIS A 91 -7.19 -1.53 -6.08
C HIS A 91 -8.15 -2.34 -5.21
N LYS A 92 -7.73 -3.52 -4.72
CA LYS A 92 -8.56 -4.34 -3.82
C LYS A 92 -8.74 -3.78 -2.40
N MET A 93 -8.10 -2.65 -2.08
CA MET A 93 -8.33 -1.92 -0.82
C MET A 93 -9.38 -0.81 -0.92
N GLU A 94 -9.86 -0.49 -2.12
CA GLU A 94 -10.88 0.54 -2.33
C GLU A 94 -12.11 0.32 -1.44
N GLY A 95 -12.65 1.41 -0.90
CA GLY A 95 -13.76 1.41 0.05
C GLY A 95 -13.34 1.25 1.52
N TYR A 96 -12.06 0.99 1.80
CA TYR A 96 -11.54 0.82 3.17
C TYR A 96 -10.40 1.78 3.54
N TYR A 97 -9.99 2.71 2.67
CA TYR A 97 -8.84 3.59 2.93
C TYR A 97 -8.99 4.43 4.18
N SER A 98 -10.19 4.92 4.49
CA SER A 98 -10.44 5.63 5.75
C SER A 98 -10.07 4.77 6.98
N HIS A 99 -10.38 3.47 6.97
CA HIS A 99 -9.91 2.53 8.00
C HIS A 99 -8.41 2.25 7.89
N LEU A 100 -7.92 1.96 6.69
CA LEU A 100 -6.55 1.51 6.47
C LEU A 100 -5.52 2.57 6.86
N TRP A 101 -5.82 3.85 6.63
CA TRP A 101 -4.97 4.98 7.02
C TRP A 101 -4.84 5.11 8.53
N THR A 102 -5.93 4.89 9.27
CA THR A 102 -5.99 5.10 10.74
C THR A 102 -5.68 3.85 11.56
N ASN A 103 -5.62 2.67 10.93
CA ASN A 103 -5.27 1.43 11.61
C ASN A 103 -3.74 1.30 11.77
N ARG A 104 -3.30 0.99 12.99
CA ARG A 104 -1.89 0.90 13.38
C ARG A 104 -1.07 -0.15 12.63
N TYR A 105 -1.71 -1.12 11.98
CA TYR A 105 -1.06 -2.19 11.23
C TYR A 105 -1.03 -1.85 9.74
N SER A 106 -2.20 -1.58 9.14
CA SER A 106 -2.29 -1.27 7.72
C SER A 106 -1.64 0.05 7.34
N SER A 107 -1.51 1.00 8.27
CA SER A 107 -0.74 2.23 8.01
C SER A 107 0.74 1.95 7.71
N HIS A 108 1.33 0.86 8.23
CA HIS A 108 2.68 0.44 7.86
C HIS A 108 2.71 -0.16 6.45
N VAL A 109 1.74 -1.02 6.12
CA VAL A 109 1.57 -1.58 4.77
C VAL A 109 1.42 -0.46 3.74
N LEU A 110 0.57 0.53 3.99
CA LEU A 110 0.39 1.69 3.11
C LEU A 110 1.67 2.51 2.96
N GLN A 111 2.45 2.70 4.02
CA GLN A 111 3.76 3.38 3.91
C GLN A 111 4.74 2.61 3.02
N ARG A 112 4.75 1.27 3.06
CA ARG A 112 5.57 0.44 2.15
C ARG A 112 5.15 0.63 0.70
N ILE A 113 3.86 0.54 0.44
CA ILE A 113 3.27 0.77 -0.89
C ILE A 113 3.67 2.16 -1.41
N LEU A 114 3.41 3.21 -0.62
CA LEU A 114 3.69 4.60 -0.98
C LEU A 114 5.17 4.87 -1.26
N SER A 115 6.08 4.07 -0.69
CA SER A 115 7.51 4.19 -1.00
C SER A 115 7.87 3.76 -2.43
N LYS A 116 7.06 2.89 -3.04
CA LYS A 116 7.24 2.39 -4.42
C LYS A 116 6.45 3.20 -5.46
N VAL A 117 5.36 3.85 -5.04
CA VAL A 117 4.42 4.57 -5.93
C VAL A 117 5.11 5.56 -6.87
N GLY A 118 6.04 6.39 -6.38
CA GLY A 118 6.67 7.42 -7.20
C GLY A 118 7.42 6.86 -8.42
N ALA A 119 8.13 5.74 -8.25
CA ALA A 119 8.85 5.08 -9.35
C ALA A 119 7.88 4.44 -10.35
N ILE A 120 6.80 3.83 -9.85
CA ILE A 120 5.77 3.20 -10.69
C ILE A 120 5.06 4.25 -11.54
N VAL A 121 4.57 5.33 -10.92
CA VAL A 121 3.89 6.42 -11.64
C VAL A 121 4.81 7.07 -12.66
N GLN A 122 6.09 7.26 -12.35
CA GLN A 122 7.05 7.78 -13.32
C GLN A 122 7.19 6.85 -14.54
N ALA A 123 7.31 5.54 -14.32
CA ALA A 123 7.39 4.55 -15.41
C ALA A 123 6.09 4.46 -16.23
N GLU A 124 4.93 4.61 -15.59
CA GLU A 124 3.63 4.72 -16.29
C GLU A 124 3.58 5.94 -17.21
N VAL A 125 4.02 7.10 -16.72
CA VAL A 125 4.04 8.36 -17.49
C VAL A 125 5.03 8.30 -18.65
N ASP A 126 6.20 7.72 -18.42
CA ASP A 126 7.25 7.58 -19.44
C ASP A 126 6.95 6.44 -20.45
N GLY A 127 5.92 5.63 -20.21
CA GLY A 127 5.61 4.45 -21.01
C GLY A 127 6.70 3.37 -20.95
N SER A 128 7.50 3.37 -19.88
CA SER A 128 8.65 2.48 -19.69
C SER A 128 8.38 1.40 -18.63
N LEU A 129 7.12 1.16 -18.27
CA LEU A 129 6.74 0.14 -17.32
C LEU A 129 6.87 -1.24 -17.98
N GLU A 130 7.83 -2.03 -17.55
CA GLU A 130 7.99 -3.41 -18.01
C GLU A 130 6.89 -4.29 -17.38
N THR A 131 6.19 -5.04 -18.23
CA THR A 131 5.12 -5.97 -17.85
C THR A 131 5.33 -7.32 -18.53
N THR A 132 4.88 -8.39 -17.88
CA THR A 132 4.79 -9.73 -18.48
C THR A 132 3.40 -9.95 -19.09
N GLU A 133 3.24 -11.02 -19.88
CA GLU A 133 1.93 -11.41 -20.41
C GLU A 133 0.91 -11.69 -19.29
N ASP A 134 1.34 -12.38 -18.22
CA ASP A 134 0.53 -12.64 -17.03
C ASP A 134 0.10 -11.34 -16.33
N ASP A 135 1.01 -10.37 -16.23
CA ASP A 135 0.73 -9.07 -15.64
C ASP A 135 -0.41 -8.36 -16.39
N ASP A 136 -0.36 -8.34 -17.72
CA ASP A 136 -1.38 -7.66 -18.52
C ASP A 136 -2.72 -8.41 -18.56
N GLU A 137 -2.71 -9.74 -18.52
CA GLU A 137 -3.94 -10.54 -18.44
C GLU A 137 -4.64 -10.37 -17.08
N ARG A 138 -3.91 -10.57 -15.97
CA ARG A 138 -4.46 -10.60 -14.62
C ARG A 138 -4.75 -9.20 -14.07
N SER A 139 -4.11 -8.16 -14.62
CA SER A 139 -4.38 -6.76 -14.28
C SER A 139 -5.28 -6.01 -15.27
N LYS A 140 -5.90 -6.69 -16.24
CA LYS A 140 -6.68 -6.07 -17.34
C LYS A 140 -7.73 -5.02 -16.90
N ASN A 141 -8.35 -5.21 -15.73
CA ASN A 141 -9.38 -4.31 -15.19
C ASN A 141 -8.87 -3.46 -14.02
N VAL A 142 -7.56 -3.46 -13.77
CA VAL A 142 -6.93 -2.71 -12.69
C VAL A 142 -6.53 -1.33 -13.23
N PRO A 143 -6.98 -0.23 -12.59
CA PRO A 143 -6.53 1.11 -12.96
C PRO A 143 -5.02 1.30 -12.78
N THR A 144 -4.46 2.31 -13.43
CA THR A 144 -3.05 2.70 -13.22
C THR A 144 -2.80 3.11 -11.78
N MET A 145 -1.55 2.98 -11.31
CA MET A 145 -1.15 3.39 -9.97
C MET A 145 -1.47 4.87 -9.73
N ALA A 146 -1.25 5.74 -10.73
CA ALA A 146 -1.64 7.15 -10.63
C ALA A 146 -3.14 7.34 -10.34
N THR A 147 -4.00 6.59 -11.03
CA THR A 147 -5.46 6.63 -10.83
C THR A 147 -5.85 6.13 -9.44
N LEU A 148 -5.23 5.05 -8.98
CA LEU A 148 -5.49 4.44 -7.67
C LEU A 148 -5.12 5.38 -6.52
N ILE A 149 -4.02 6.12 -6.62
CA ILE A 149 -3.63 7.10 -5.60
C ILE A 149 -4.61 8.27 -5.54
N VAL A 150 -5.13 8.72 -6.68
CA VAL A 150 -6.19 9.73 -6.72
C VAL A 150 -7.48 9.19 -6.09
N ALA A 151 -7.86 7.95 -6.38
CA ALA A 151 -9.03 7.30 -5.78
C ALA A 151 -8.88 7.20 -4.24
N MET A 152 -7.72 6.76 -3.76
CA MET A 152 -7.39 6.71 -2.33
C MET A 152 -7.54 8.08 -1.66
N CYS A 153 -6.98 9.14 -2.26
CA CYS A 153 -7.09 10.50 -1.73
C CYS A 153 -8.53 11.01 -1.74
N THR A 154 -9.30 10.67 -2.78
CA THR A 154 -10.70 11.06 -2.95
C THR A 154 -11.58 10.44 -1.88
N GLU A 155 -11.37 9.17 -1.55
CA GLU A 155 -12.14 8.45 -0.52
C GLU A 155 -12.01 9.13 0.86
N VAL A 156 -10.84 9.66 1.18
CA VAL A 156 -10.56 10.24 2.50
C VAL A 156 -10.61 11.77 2.54
N LYS A 157 -10.98 12.43 1.44
CA LYS A 157 -10.84 13.90 1.26
C LYS A 157 -11.53 14.73 2.35
N ASP A 158 -12.66 14.27 2.85
CA ASP A 158 -13.46 15.00 3.85
C ASP A 158 -12.90 14.81 5.28
N GLU A 159 -11.83 14.03 5.43
CA GLU A 159 -11.24 13.67 6.72
C GLU A 159 -9.84 14.24 6.97
N TRP A 160 -9.27 15.01 6.04
CA TRP A 160 -7.84 15.38 6.07
C TRP A 160 -7.41 16.07 7.37
N ILE A 161 -8.24 16.95 7.93
CA ILE A 161 -7.98 17.61 9.22
C ILE A 161 -7.94 16.60 10.38
N THR A 162 -8.77 15.56 10.33
CA THR A 162 -8.73 14.49 11.34
C THR A 162 -7.51 13.59 11.12
N LEU A 163 -7.21 13.21 9.87
CA LEU A 163 -6.12 12.31 9.53
C LEU A 163 -4.73 12.89 9.82
N VAL A 164 -4.53 14.20 9.62
CA VAL A 164 -3.25 14.85 9.92
C VAL A 164 -2.91 14.81 11.42
N ASN A 165 -3.93 14.75 12.28
CA ASN A 165 -3.80 14.66 13.74
C ASN A 165 -3.81 13.22 14.26
N ASP A 166 -4.03 12.23 13.40
CA ASP A 166 -4.03 10.82 13.78
C ASP A 166 -2.61 10.25 13.86
N VAL A 167 -2.36 9.40 14.87
CA VAL A 167 -1.04 8.83 15.15
C VAL A 167 -0.54 7.93 14.02
N SER A 168 -1.45 7.29 13.28
CA SER A 168 -1.12 6.40 12.16
C SER A 168 -1.29 7.13 10.83
N ALA A 169 -2.44 7.77 10.61
CA ALA A 169 -2.77 8.34 9.31
C ALA A 169 -1.89 9.53 8.95
N SER A 170 -1.35 10.28 9.92
CA SER A 170 -0.42 11.37 9.62
C SER A 170 0.83 10.88 8.89
N HIS A 171 1.28 9.64 9.13
CA HIS A 171 2.41 9.05 8.41
C HIS A 171 2.04 8.69 6.96
N VAL A 172 0.87 8.11 6.76
CA VAL A 172 0.34 7.79 5.43
C VAL A 172 0.15 9.05 4.61
N LEU A 173 -0.45 10.10 5.20
CA LEU A 173 -0.65 11.41 4.56
C LEU A 173 0.68 12.01 4.09
N ARG A 174 1.74 11.96 4.91
CA ARG A 174 3.08 12.43 4.50
C ARG A 174 3.59 11.63 3.31
N GLY A 175 3.41 10.30 3.30
CA GLY A 175 3.78 9.44 2.18
C GLY A 175 3.04 9.77 0.89
N VAL A 176 1.73 10.05 0.97
CA VAL A 176 0.92 10.52 -0.17
C VAL A 176 1.43 11.84 -0.70
N LEU A 177 1.69 12.82 0.16
CA LEU A 177 2.24 14.12 -0.25
C LEU A 177 3.60 13.97 -0.92
N CYS A 178 4.46 13.06 -0.45
CA CYS A 178 5.72 12.72 -1.13
C CYS A 178 5.47 12.16 -2.53
N ALA A 179 4.60 11.16 -2.65
CA ALA A 179 4.27 10.52 -3.92
C ALA A 179 3.72 11.52 -4.94
N LEU A 180 2.78 12.37 -4.53
CA LEU A 180 2.21 13.44 -5.37
C LEU A 180 3.25 14.50 -5.78
N ALA A 181 4.27 14.73 -4.94
CA ALA A 181 5.37 15.64 -5.25
C ALA A 181 6.47 15.00 -6.11
N GLY A 182 6.31 13.75 -6.56
CA GLY A 182 7.34 13.02 -7.28
C GLY A 182 8.58 12.74 -6.43
N ARG A 183 8.41 12.56 -5.11
CA ARG A 183 9.49 12.29 -4.16
C ARG A 183 9.25 10.94 -3.51
N ALA A 184 10.31 10.17 -3.32
CA ALA A 184 10.24 9.01 -2.45
C ALA A 184 10.16 9.48 -0.99
N PRO A 185 9.26 8.94 -0.16
CA PRO A 185 9.31 9.14 1.28
C PRO A 185 10.63 8.55 1.81
N VAL A 186 11.51 9.39 2.37
CA VAL A 186 12.77 8.89 2.96
C VAL A 186 12.53 8.58 4.42
N ALA A 187 12.74 7.30 4.79
CA ALA A 187 12.78 6.90 6.19
C ALA A 187 13.98 7.57 6.87
N GLU A 188 13.76 8.36 7.93
CA GLU A 188 14.85 8.90 8.73
C GLU A 188 15.63 7.75 9.38
N LYS A 189 16.88 7.55 8.97
CA LYS A 189 17.83 6.77 9.78
C LYS A 189 18.27 7.63 10.96
N ARG A 190 17.59 7.47 12.10
CA ARG A 190 18.05 8.00 13.38
C ARG A 190 18.75 6.86 14.15
N GLY A 191 19.91 7.15 14.74
CA GLY A 191 20.82 6.15 15.32
C GLY A 191 20.14 5.19 16.32
N LYS A 192 20.83 4.06 16.62
CA LYS A 192 20.42 2.80 17.29
C LYS A 192 19.34 2.80 18.40
N LYS A 193 18.83 3.94 18.90
CA LYS A 193 17.79 4.05 19.95
C LYS A 193 16.53 4.87 19.58
N GLY A 194 16.39 5.41 18.37
CA GLY A 194 15.17 6.12 17.97
C GLY A 194 14.06 5.16 17.50
N LYS A 195 12.97 5.01 18.27
CA LYS A 195 11.89 4.05 17.93
C LYS A 195 10.91 4.51 16.83
N HIS A 196 10.82 5.81 16.52
CA HIS A 196 10.03 6.32 15.38
C HIS A 196 10.73 7.57 14.81
N GLY A 197 11.13 7.54 13.53
CA GLY A 197 11.84 8.63 12.84
C GLY A 197 10.91 9.54 12.03
N ALA A 198 11.28 10.81 11.86
CA ALA A 198 10.50 11.80 11.10
C ALA A 198 10.94 11.83 9.62
N VAL A 199 9.99 11.76 8.69
CA VAL A 199 10.28 11.69 7.24
C VAL A 199 11.07 12.91 6.76
N LYS A 200 12.19 12.69 6.04
CA LYS A 200 12.90 13.72 5.27
C LYS A 200 12.66 13.50 3.78
N PHE A 201 12.88 14.54 2.98
CA PHE A 201 12.60 14.56 1.55
C PHE A 201 13.90 14.59 0.76
N GLU A 202 14.10 13.64 -0.14
CA GLU A 202 15.18 13.68 -1.12
C GLU A 202 14.58 13.74 -2.54
N ASN A 203 15.23 14.47 -3.44
CA ASN A 203 14.78 14.54 -4.83
C ASN A 203 15.13 13.23 -5.54
N LEU A 204 14.27 12.76 -6.45
CA LEU A 204 14.65 11.71 -7.39
C LEU A 204 15.89 12.16 -8.18
N PRO A 205 16.84 11.25 -8.49
CA PRO A 205 18.00 11.59 -9.29
C PRO A 205 17.54 12.10 -10.65
N LYS A 206 17.96 13.33 -11.01
CA LYS A 206 17.78 13.84 -12.37
C LYS A 206 18.58 12.94 -13.31
N LYS A 207 17.92 12.17 -14.18
CA LYS A 207 18.60 11.55 -15.33
C LYS A 207 19.20 12.68 -16.17
N ARG A 208 20.51 12.61 -16.41
CA ARG A 208 21.24 13.48 -17.34
C ARG A 208 21.00 13.02 -18.77
#